data_AF-A0A497SJY9-F1
#
_entry.id   AF-A0A497SJY9-F1
#
_cell.length_a   1.000
_cell.length_b   1.000
_cell.length_c   1.000
_cell.angle_alpha   90.00
_cell.angle_beta   90.00
_cell.angle_gamma   90.00
#
_symmetry.space_group_name_H-M   'P 1'
#
loop_
_entity.id
_entity.type
_entity.pdbx_description
1 polymer ?
#
loop_
_entity_poly.entity_id
_entity_poly.type
_entity_poly.pdbx_seq_one_letter_code
_entity_poly.pdbx_strand_id
1 'polypeptide(L)'
;MFLLSRLFGTQRKIRKLRKKWDRLREKALKKKGRFRTDLLLKLDQVEQSIRLLEERKMNKWEIAKIAKEVEIELAEIEAMVKLKEDEVYFSQKERDFQAY
;
A
#
# COMPACT_ATOMS: atom_id res chain seq x y z
N MET A 1 11.47 -14.52 -30.76
CA MET A 1 11.54 -13.30 -29.90
C MET A 1 10.34 -13.17 -28.94
N PHE A 2 9.89 -14.25 -28.26
CA PHE A 2 8.62 -14.28 -27.49
C PHE A 2 8.77 -14.44 -25.96
N LEU A 3 9.99 -14.55 -25.44
CA LEU A 3 10.25 -14.79 -24.01
C LEU A 3 10.36 -13.50 -23.18
N LEU A 4 10.74 -12.39 -23.80
CA LEU A 4 10.88 -11.10 -23.13
C LEU A 4 9.52 -10.51 -22.72
N SER A 5 8.52 -10.54 -23.61
CA SER A 5 7.18 -9.96 -23.38
C SER A 5 6.43 -10.56 -22.18
N ARG A 6 6.72 -11.82 -21.81
CA ARG A 6 6.04 -12.51 -20.70
C ARG A 6 6.65 -12.19 -19.32
N LEU A 7 7.95 -11.86 -19.27
CA LEU A 7 8.62 -11.35 -18.07
C LEU A 7 8.25 -9.89 -17.78
N PHE A 8 7.97 -9.10 -18.83
CA PHE A 8 7.53 -7.71 -18.69
C PHE A 8 6.21 -7.56 -17.94
N GLY A 9 5.26 -8.49 -18.06
CA GLY A 9 3.98 -8.40 -17.36
C GLY A 9 4.12 -8.46 -15.83
N THR A 10 4.89 -9.44 -15.35
CA THR A 10 5.12 -9.65 -13.92
C THR A 10 5.95 -8.53 -13.31
N GLN A 11 7.04 -8.11 -13.97
CA GLN A 11 7.84 -6.98 -13.51
C GLN A 11 7.05 -5.67 -13.50
N ARG A 12 6.18 -5.45 -14.50
CA ARG A 12 5.28 -4.29 -14.51
C ARG A 12 4.29 -4.33 -13.36
N LYS A 13 3.79 -5.51 -12.97
CA LYS A 13 2.91 -5.66 -11.80
C LYS A 13 3.67 -5.33 -10.52
N ILE A 14 4.86 -5.88 -10.31
CA ILE A 14 5.70 -5.60 -9.13
C ILE A 14 5.99 -4.09 -9.03
N ARG A 15 6.37 -3.45 -10.14
CA ARG A 15 6.61 -2.00 -10.18
C ARG A 15 5.38 -1.17 -9.83
N LYS A 16 4.17 -1.63 -10.20
CA LYS A 16 2.92 -0.97 -9.78
C LYS A 16 2.68 -1.11 -8.28
N LEU A 17 2.93 -2.29 -7.70
CA LEU A 17 2.82 -2.51 -6.26
C LEU A 17 3.80 -1.62 -5.48
N ARG A 18 5.07 -1.55 -5.92
CA ARG A 18 6.07 -0.65 -5.34
C ARG A 18 5.60 0.81 -5.32
N LYS A 19 5.16 1.33 -6.47
CA LYS A 19 4.63 2.70 -6.57
C LYS A 19 3.40 2.92 -5.68
N LYS A 20 2.53 1.93 -5.53
CA LYS A 20 1.35 2.02 -4.65
C LYS A 20 1.80 2.10 -3.19
N TRP A 21 2.76 1.26 -2.79
CA TRP A 21 3.36 1.29 -1.47
C TRP A 21 4.03 2.65 -1.17
N ASP A 22 4.83 3.19 -2.09
CA ASP A 22 5.50 4.50 -1.91
C ASP A 22 4.47 5.61 -1.62
N ARG A 23 3.39 5.66 -2.41
CA ARG A 23 2.29 6.63 -2.23
C ARG A 23 1.58 6.46 -0.89
N LEU A 24 1.34 5.23 -0.45
CA LEU A 24 0.69 4.97 0.84
C LEU A 24 1.61 5.31 2.01
N ARG A 25 2.92 5.07 1.87
CA ARG A 25 3.92 5.49 2.86
C ARG A 25 3.97 7.01 3.02
N GLU A 26 3.99 7.76 1.93
CA GLU A 26 3.88 9.22 1.98
C GLU A 26 2.59 9.69 2.68
N LYS A 27 1.45 9.07 2.37
CA LYS A 27 0.17 9.39 3.04
C LYS A 27 0.21 9.05 4.53
N ALA A 28 0.77 7.91 4.90
CA ALA A 28 0.91 7.49 6.30
C ALA A 28 1.82 8.43 7.09
N LEU A 29 2.93 8.90 6.49
CA LEU A 29 3.86 9.84 7.13
C LEU A 29 3.20 11.18 7.47
N LYS A 30 2.19 11.61 6.69
CA LYS A 30 1.39 12.82 6.96
C LYS A 30 0.40 12.65 8.10
N LYS A 31 0.12 11.42 8.56
CA LYS A 31 -0.75 11.15 9.71
C LYS A 31 -0.03 11.44 11.03
N LYS A 32 -0.79 11.57 12.11
CA LYS A 32 -0.28 11.89 13.44
C LYS A 32 -0.65 10.81 14.47
N GLY A 33 0.12 10.74 15.55
CA GLY A 33 -0.13 9.87 16.69
C GLY A 33 0.00 8.38 16.38
N ARG A 34 -0.64 7.55 17.21
CA ARG A 34 -0.57 6.08 17.17
C ARG A 34 -0.96 5.49 15.81
N PHE A 35 -1.92 6.12 15.12
CA PHE A 35 -2.36 5.67 13.81
C PHE A 35 -1.26 5.71 12.74
N ARG A 36 -0.38 6.73 12.79
CA ARG A 36 0.79 6.78 11.90
C ARG A 36 1.69 5.57 12.13
N THR A 37 1.99 5.27 13.39
CA THR A 37 2.87 4.17 13.76
C THR A 37 2.29 2.83 13.29
N ASP A 38 1.01 2.59 13.53
CA ASP A 38 0.34 1.35 13.12
C ASP A 38 0.34 1.17 11.58
N LEU A 39 0.08 2.26 10.83
CA LEU A 39 0.16 2.24 9.37
C LEU A 39 1.57 1.96 8.85
N LEU A 40 2.58 2.60 9.45
CA LEU A 40 3.97 2.42 9.03
C LEU A 40 4.45 0.99 9.33
N LEU A 41 4.09 0.41 10.48
CA LEU A 41 4.42 -0.98 10.81
C LEU A 41 3.83 -1.96 9.80
N LYS A 42 2.56 -1.78 9.42
CA LYS A 42 1.92 -2.59 8.37
C LYS A 42 2.61 -2.40 7.02
N LEU A 43 2.96 -1.16 6.66
CA LEU A 43 3.67 -0.88 5.42
C LEU A 43 5.08 -1.49 5.40
N ASP A 44 5.80 -1.52 6.52
CA ASP A 44 7.12 -2.15 6.60
C ASP A 44 7.04 -3.68 6.38
N GLN A 45 5.97 -4.33 6.85
CA GLN A 45 5.70 -5.75 6.54
C GLN A 45 5.47 -5.97 5.04
N VAL A 46 4.63 -5.14 4.42
CA VAL A 46 4.38 -5.18 2.97
C VAL A 46 5.66 -4.93 2.17
N GLU A 47 6.53 -4.05 2.66
CA GLU A 47 7.81 -3.76 2.02
C GLU A 47 8.68 -5.01 1.90
N GLN A 48 8.74 -5.83 2.96
CA GLN A 48 9.49 -7.08 2.94
C GLN A 48 8.97 -8.02 1.84
N SER A 49 7.65 -8.15 1.72
CA SER A 49 7.01 -8.95 0.66
C SER A 49 7.31 -8.41 -0.75
N ILE A 50 7.33 -7.09 -0.94
CA ILE A 50 7.70 -6.47 -2.21
C ILE A 50 9.19 -6.70 -2.52
N ARG A 51 10.09 -6.55 -1.56
CA ARG A 51 11.53 -6.84 -1.75
C ARG A 51 11.76 -8.31 -2.12
N LEU A 52 11.03 -9.23 -1.51
CA LEU A 52 11.07 -10.65 -1.89
C LEU A 52 10.70 -10.85 -3.37
N LEU A 53 9.66 -10.16 -3.86
CA LEU A 53 9.24 -10.17 -5.26
C LEU A 53 10.27 -9.56 -6.22
N GLU A 54 11.00 -8.54 -5.78
CA GLU A 54 12.00 -7.81 -6.59
C GLU A 54 13.34 -8.54 -6.67
N GLU A 55 13.79 -9.15 -5.58
CA GLU A 55 15.15 -9.68 -5.45
C GLU A 55 15.26 -11.19 -5.70
N ARG A 56 14.22 -11.97 -5.37
CA ARG A 56 14.30 -13.43 -5.48
C ARG A 56 13.86 -13.95 -6.84
N LYS A 57 14.63 -14.91 -7.36
CA LYS A 57 14.19 -15.78 -8.46
C LYS A 57 13.18 -16.79 -7.93
N MET A 58 11.91 -16.52 -8.16
CA MET A 58 10.78 -17.37 -7.74
C MET A 58 10.03 -17.92 -8.95
N ASN A 59 9.28 -18.99 -8.73
CA ASN A 59 8.40 -19.55 -9.76
C ASN A 59 7.19 -18.63 -9.98
N LYS A 60 6.61 -18.70 -11.18
CA LYS A 60 5.49 -17.80 -11.57
C LYS A 60 4.29 -17.86 -10.62
N TRP A 61 3.99 -19.05 -10.10
CA TRP A 61 2.90 -19.27 -9.14
C TRP A 61 3.15 -18.61 -7.80
N GLU A 62 4.37 -18.73 -7.28
CA GLU A 62 4.79 -18.09 -6.03
C GLU A 62 4.73 -16.57 -6.16
N ILE A 63 5.24 -16.04 -7.28
CA ILE A 63 5.16 -14.61 -7.59
C ILE A 63 3.70 -14.16 -7.64
N ALA A 64 2.82 -14.91 -8.31
CA ALA A 64 1.41 -14.56 -8.41
C ALA A 64 0.70 -14.55 -7.05
N LYS A 65 1.01 -15.53 -6.19
CA LYS A 65 0.49 -15.64 -4.83
C LYS A 65 0.90 -14.45 -3.98
N ILE A 66 2.21 -14.21 -3.83
CA ILE A 66 2.75 -13.11 -3.02
C ILE A 66 2.28 -11.76 -3.56
N ALA A 67 2.28 -11.57 -4.89
CA ALA A 67 1.80 -10.33 -5.49
C ALA A 67 0.30 -10.08 -5.25
N LYS A 68 -0.50 -11.13 -5.08
CA LYS A 68 -1.92 -11.01 -4.74
C LYS A 68 -2.12 -10.68 -3.26
N GLU A 69 -1.34 -11.31 -2.38
CA GLU A 69 -1.33 -10.99 -0.94
C GLU A 69 -0.95 -9.52 -0.71
N VAL A 70 0.17 -9.07 -1.29
CA VAL A 70 0.59 -7.66 -1.25
C VAL A 70 -0.48 -6.70 -1.78
N GLU A 71 -1.19 -7.09 -2.85
CA GLU A 71 -2.25 -6.27 -3.43
C GLU A 71 -3.45 -6.10 -2.48
N ILE A 72 -3.82 -7.16 -1.75
CA ILE A 72 -4.87 -7.14 -0.73
C ILE A 72 -4.43 -6.28 0.46
N GLU A 73 -3.24 -6.52 1.01
CA GLU A 73 -2.71 -5.77 2.16
C GLU A 73 -2.62 -4.27 1.85
N LEU A 74 -2.12 -3.89 0.67
CA LEU A 74 -2.10 -2.49 0.24
C LEU A 74 -3.50 -1.89 0.09
N ALA A 75 -4.51 -2.67 -0.30
CA ALA A 75 -5.89 -2.21 -0.39
C ALA A 75 -6.51 -2.00 1.00
N GLU A 76 -6.23 -2.88 1.95
CA GLU A 76 -6.65 -2.73 3.35
C GLU A 76 -6.03 -1.49 3.99
N ILE A 77 -4.71 -1.29 3.81
CA ILE A 77 -4.01 -0.10 4.31
C ILE A 77 -4.59 1.17 3.67
N GLU A 78 -4.87 1.14 2.36
CA GLU A 78 -5.51 2.26 1.68
C GLU A 78 -6.90 2.58 2.25
N ALA A 79 -7.71 1.56 2.56
CA ALA A 79 -9.02 1.74 3.18
C ALA A 79 -8.89 2.33 4.59
N MET A 80 -7.95 1.85 5.41
CA MET A 80 -7.68 2.42 6.73
C MET A 80 -7.30 3.90 6.66
N VAL A 81 -6.45 4.27 5.69
CA VAL A 81 -6.05 5.66 5.47
C VAL A 81 -7.26 6.54 5.11
N LYS A 82 -8.19 6.05 4.29
CA LYS A 82 -9.39 6.78 3.88
C LYS A 82 -10.43 6.91 5.00
N LEU A 83 -10.76 5.81 5.68
CA LEU A 83 -11.76 5.81 6.75
C LEU A 83 -11.44 6.83 7.86
N LYS A 84 -10.16 6.93 8.25
CA LYS A 84 -9.73 7.94 9.23
C LYS A 84 -9.56 9.35 8.65
N GLU A 85 -9.41 9.51 7.34
CA GLU A 85 -9.53 10.84 6.72
C GLU A 85 -10.95 11.36 6.85
N ASP A 86 -11.93 10.49 6.59
CA ASP A 86 -13.34 10.85 6.65
C ASP A 86 -13.76 11.19 8.09
N GLU A 87 -13.42 10.36 9.09
CA GLU A 87 -13.72 10.65 10.51
C GLU A 87 -13.12 11.99 11.00
N VAL A 88 -11.87 12.28 10.64
CA VAL A 88 -11.20 13.53 11.02
C VAL A 88 -11.85 14.72 10.31
N TYR A 89 -12.21 14.56 9.03
CA TYR A 89 -12.86 15.59 8.23
C TYR A 89 -14.25 15.95 8.76
N PHE A 90 -15.08 14.94 9.08
CA PHE A 90 -16.40 15.16 9.67
C PHE A 90 -16.29 15.86 11.04
N SER A 91 -15.37 15.42 11.90
CA SER A 91 -15.14 16.05 13.22
C SER A 91 -14.66 17.51 13.15
N GLN A 92 -13.93 17.90 12.09
CA GLN A 92 -13.55 19.30 11.87
C GLN A 92 -14.74 20.11 11.35
N LYS A 93 -15.47 19.59 10.36
CA LYS A 93 -16.65 20.25 9.80
C LYS A 93 -17.76 20.50 10.83
N GLU A 94 -18.00 19.55 11.74
CA GLU A 94 -18.98 19.71 12.82
C GLU A 94 -18.57 20.81 13.82
N ARG A 95 -17.28 20.92 14.14
CA ARG A 95 -16.77 21.99 15.01
C ARG A 95 -16.85 23.36 14.37
N ASP A 96 -16.52 23.46 13.08
CA ASP A 96 -16.62 24.71 12.32
C ASP A 96 -18.09 25.15 12.20
N PHE A 97 -19.03 24.21 12.11
CA PHE A 97 -20.47 24.51 12.06
C PHE A 97 -21.05 24.95 13.41
N GLN A 98 -20.54 24.43 14.54
CA GLN A 98 -20.97 24.83 15.89
C GLN A 98 -20.37 26.17 16.36
N ALA A 99 -19.38 26.70 15.64
CA ALA A 99 -18.72 27.97 15.95
C ALA A 99 -19.41 29.21 15.32
N TYR A 100 -20.52 28.99 14.59
CA TYR A 100 -21.40 30.02 14.01
C TYR A 100 -22.76 30.02 14.70
#